data_AF-A0A3B9ANA4-F1
#
_entry.id   AF-A0A3B9ANA4-F1
#
_cell.length_a   1.000
_cell.length_b   1.000
_cell.length_c   1.000
_cell.angle_alpha   90.00
_cell.angle_beta   90.00
_cell.angle_gamma   90.00
#
_symmetry.space_group_name_H-M   'P 1'
#
loop_
_entity.id
_entity.type
_entity.pdbx_description
1 polymer ?
#
loop_
_entity_poly.entity_id
_entity_poly.type
_entity_poly.pdbx_seq_one_letter_code
_entity_poly.pdbx_strand_id
1 'polypeptide(L)'
;MKRVLAIWCWVSWMLSSASGQTGLVVYPGDVTNNGQVNTLDFLHLGLAYNYSGPARDSASLDFTPIPATPWNLQFPGGLNMAYADCNGDGFVNYYFDAFPVYTNYGLQRASNVIPDTFIPGMSGIDPPLHFDASALPTFVQNGQTIKIPIELGTADIPAEDFYGIAFSVNANPSHIDLNQATFNFAELSWINPDNDRIWMSKKAQPNRVDVGLVRTDRNQRNGYGRIGYAEFVIIVDVIVNQQIPVVMEQVKMMDKFGNYSTVAGDTLWINVAPESLASSENALKSPSLEIYPNPASDQVMIKSSASINEIQLIDLLGQVIWTQQAARQDWLELALPAVPNGLYLMKVGTTQGIACRRIQIQH
;
A
#
# COMPACT_ATOMS: atom_id res chain seq x y z
N MET A 1 -44.08 -63.39 48.08
CA MET A 1 -44.20 -62.00 48.57
C MET A 1 -43.10 -61.17 47.95
N LYS A 2 -43.46 -59.98 47.47
CA LYS A 2 -42.65 -58.98 46.78
C LYS A 2 -41.30 -58.69 47.45
N ARG A 3 -40.25 -58.46 46.66
CA ARG A 3 -39.59 -57.13 46.57
C ARG A 3 -38.50 -57.10 45.48
N VAL A 4 -38.78 -56.28 44.49
CA VAL A 4 -37.89 -55.77 43.45
C VAL A 4 -36.90 -54.80 44.11
N LEU A 5 -35.59 -54.98 43.89
CA LEU A 5 -34.58 -53.98 44.26
C LEU A 5 -34.24 -53.17 43.00
N ALA A 6 -34.69 -51.92 42.99
CA ALA A 6 -34.43 -50.96 41.93
C ALA A 6 -32.99 -50.42 42.07
N ILE A 7 -32.23 -50.53 40.99
CA ILE A 7 -30.92 -49.90 40.79
C ILE A 7 -31.15 -48.41 40.56
N TRP A 8 -30.67 -47.56 41.46
CA TRP A 8 -30.67 -46.11 41.26
C TRP A 8 -29.41 -45.71 40.48
N CYS A 9 -29.59 -45.52 39.18
CA CYS A 9 -28.61 -44.88 38.30
C CYS A 9 -28.69 -43.36 38.54
N TRP A 10 -27.70 -42.78 39.23
CA TRP A 10 -27.53 -41.33 39.27
C TRP A 10 -26.87 -40.88 37.97
N VAL A 11 -27.69 -40.52 36.98
CA VAL A 11 -27.24 -39.70 35.86
C VAL A 11 -27.19 -38.27 36.37
N SER A 12 -26.02 -37.83 36.86
CA SER A 12 -25.77 -36.40 37.05
C SER A 12 -25.76 -35.74 35.67
N TRP A 13 -26.87 -35.09 35.34
CA TRP A 13 -26.89 -34.04 34.34
C TRP A 13 -25.94 -32.93 34.83
N MET A 14 -24.73 -32.87 34.27
CA MET A 14 -24.00 -31.62 34.23
C MET A 14 -24.77 -30.69 33.30
N LEU A 15 -25.75 -29.98 33.86
CA LEU A 15 -26.10 -28.67 33.34
C LEU A 15 -24.85 -27.82 33.57
N SER A 16 -23.99 -27.74 32.55
CA SER A 16 -23.09 -26.61 32.44
C SER A 16 -24.01 -25.39 32.37
N SER A 17 -24.14 -24.68 33.48
CA SER A 17 -24.66 -23.33 33.47
C SER A 17 -23.84 -22.58 32.44
N ALA A 18 -24.44 -22.33 31.27
CA ALA A 18 -24.05 -21.20 30.46
C ALA A 18 -24.13 -20.02 31.43
N SER A 19 -22.97 -19.54 31.89
CA SER A 19 -22.88 -18.21 32.48
C SER A 19 -23.22 -17.27 31.33
N GLY A 20 -24.52 -17.06 31.10
CA GLY A 20 -25.00 -15.99 30.27
C GLY A 20 -24.36 -14.74 30.84
N GLN A 21 -23.42 -14.14 30.10
CA GLN A 21 -22.96 -12.80 30.40
C GLN A 21 -24.21 -11.91 30.33
N THR A 22 -24.79 -11.61 31.49
CA THR A 22 -25.82 -10.59 31.61
C THR A 22 -25.17 -9.25 31.29
N GLY A 23 -25.48 -8.72 30.11
CA GLY A 23 -25.10 -7.39 29.63
C GLY A 23 -23.73 -7.29 28.98
N LEU A 24 -23.56 -7.84 27.77
CA LEU A 24 -22.41 -7.51 26.91
C LEU A 24 -22.58 -6.07 26.39
N VAL A 25 -21.48 -5.30 26.33
CA VAL A 25 -21.48 -3.93 25.82
C VAL A 25 -20.42 -3.81 24.74
N VAL A 26 -20.85 -3.50 23.52
CA VAL A 26 -19.97 -3.28 22.37
C VAL A 26 -19.63 -1.79 22.27
N TYR A 27 -18.37 -1.50 21.99
CA TYR A 27 -17.94 -0.20 21.48
C TYR A 27 -17.59 -0.41 19.99
N PRO A 28 -18.34 0.18 19.05
CA PRO A 28 -18.10 -0.03 17.62
C PRO A 28 -16.64 0.23 17.24
N GLY A 29 -15.97 -0.80 16.71
CA GLY A 29 -14.56 -0.77 16.30
C GLY A 29 -13.57 -1.41 17.29
N ASP A 30 -13.92 -1.59 18.56
CA ASP A 30 -13.07 -2.22 19.60
C ASP A 30 -13.42 -3.71 19.74
N VAL A 31 -13.00 -4.48 18.74
CA VAL A 31 -13.32 -5.90 18.56
C VAL A 31 -12.60 -6.78 19.58
N THR A 32 -11.37 -6.42 19.94
CA THR A 32 -10.57 -7.09 20.98
C THR A 32 -11.09 -6.79 22.39
N ASN A 33 -11.99 -5.81 22.53
CA ASN A 33 -12.56 -5.35 23.79
C ASN A 33 -11.48 -4.92 24.80
N ASN A 34 -10.35 -4.41 24.31
CA ASN A 34 -9.25 -3.94 25.14
C ASN A 34 -9.38 -2.45 25.47
N GLY A 35 -10.40 -1.77 24.95
CA GLY A 35 -10.67 -0.37 25.23
C GLY A 35 -10.00 0.62 24.29
N GLN A 36 -9.36 0.14 23.22
CA GLN A 36 -8.73 0.96 22.20
C GLN A 36 -9.08 0.41 20.82
N VAL A 37 -9.31 1.30 19.84
CA VAL A 37 -9.50 0.89 18.44
C VAL A 37 -8.18 1.00 17.69
N ASN A 38 -7.67 -0.12 17.17
CA ASN A 38 -6.47 -0.17 16.32
C ASN A 38 -6.51 -1.32 15.29
N THR A 39 -5.38 -1.61 14.64
CA THR A 39 -5.27 -2.66 13.61
C THR A 39 -5.46 -4.08 14.13
N LEU A 40 -5.29 -4.36 15.42
CA LEU A 40 -5.52 -5.69 15.99
C LEU A 40 -7.01 -6.03 16.08
N ASP A 41 -7.87 -5.02 16.26
CA ASP A 41 -9.32 -5.18 16.13
C ASP A 41 -9.72 -5.61 14.72
N PHE A 42 -9.06 -5.05 13.71
CA PHE A 42 -9.25 -5.46 12.31
C PHE A 42 -8.81 -6.91 12.06
N LEU A 43 -7.70 -7.36 12.67
CA LEU A 43 -7.30 -8.77 12.59
C LEU A 43 -8.37 -9.68 13.22
N HIS A 44 -8.89 -9.30 14.40
CA HIS A 44 -9.95 -10.06 15.07
C HIS A 44 -11.25 -10.09 14.26
N LEU A 45 -11.58 -9.02 13.54
CA LEU A 45 -12.70 -9.01 12.60
C LEU A 45 -12.55 -10.13 11.54
N GLY A 46 -11.33 -10.36 11.05
CA GLY A 46 -11.02 -11.47 10.13
C GLY A 46 -11.26 -12.87 10.72
N LEU A 47 -11.11 -13.05 12.04
CA LEU A 47 -11.45 -14.30 12.73
C LEU A 47 -12.96 -14.52 12.82
N ALA A 48 -13.73 -13.43 12.94
CA ALA A 48 -15.19 -13.48 13.02
C ALA A 48 -15.89 -13.41 11.66
N TYR A 49 -15.15 -13.20 10.57
CA TYR A 49 -15.69 -12.94 9.23
C TYR A 49 -16.72 -13.99 8.77
N ASN A 50 -17.86 -13.54 8.26
CA ASN A 50 -19.01 -14.37 7.84
C ASN A 50 -19.69 -15.17 8.97
N TYR A 51 -19.39 -14.92 10.25
CA TYR A 51 -20.22 -15.41 11.33
C TYR A 51 -21.40 -14.47 11.61
N SER A 52 -22.47 -15.06 12.13
CA SER A 52 -23.67 -14.35 12.54
C SER A 52 -24.11 -14.74 13.94
N GLY A 53 -24.89 -13.84 14.55
CA GLY A 53 -25.57 -14.07 15.81
C GLY A 53 -26.74 -13.11 15.98
N PRO A 54 -27.27 -12.97 17.21
CA PRO A 54 -28.31 -12.00 17.50
C PRO A 54 -27.89 -10.57 17.12
N ALA A 55 -28.72 -9.90 16.32
CA ALA A 55 -28.60 -8.47 16.05
C ALA A 55 -28.92 -7.64 17.31
N ARG A 56 -28.45 -6.39 17.34
CA ARG A 56 -28.79 -5.45 18.42
C ARG A 56 -30.14 -4.77 18.16
N ASP A 57 -30.91 -4.54 19.23
CA ASP A 57 -32.17 -3.77 19.16
C ASP A 57 -31.93 -2.30 18.82
N SER A 58 -30.74 -1.78 19.12
CA SER A 58 -30.27 -0.44 18.75
C SER A 58 -28.82 -0.49 18.27
N ALA A 59 -28.54 0.27 17.21
CA ALA A 59 -27.23 0.34 16.59
C ALA A 59 -26.79 1.80 16.43
N SER A 60 -25.49 2.03 16.61
CA SER A 60 -24.79 3.26 16.25
C SER A 60 -23.37 2.88 15.85
N LEU A 61 -22.75 3.71 15.02
CA LEU A 61 -21.34 3.57 14.60
C LEU A 61 -20.40 4.42 15.48
N ASP A 62 -20.97 5.27 16.34
CA ASP A 62 -20.20 6.11 17.26
C ASP A 62 -19.51 5.27 18.33
N PHE A 63 -18.30 5.68 18.72
CA PHE A 63 -17.52 5.03 19.78
C PHE A 63 -18.11 5.27 21.18
N THR A 64 -19.25 4.65 21.43
CA THR A 64 -20.04 4.73 22.66
C THR A 64 -20.54 3.33 23.06
N PRO A 65 -20.77 3.08 24.35
CA PRO A 65 -21.20 1.76 24.82
C PRO A 65 -22.62 1.45 24.33
N ILE A 66 -22.79 0.31 23.65
CA ILE A 66 -24.10 -0.15 23.17
C ILE A 66 -24.35 -1.57 23.71
N PRO A 67 -25.43 -1.81 24.46
CA PRO A 67 -25.79 -3.14 24.92
C PRO A 67 -25.97 -4.12 23.75
N ALA A 68 -25.52 -5.35 23.93
CA ALA A 68 -25.67 -6.43 22.97
C ALA A 68 -26.03 -7.74 23.67
N THR A 69 -26.75 -8.59 22.94
CA THR A 69 -26.99 -9.97 23.35
C THR A 69 -25.76 -10.80 23.00
N PRO A 70 -25.17 -11.56 23.95
CA PRO A 70 -24.04 -12.44 23.63
C PRO A 70 -24.38 -13.44 22.55
N TRP A 71 -23.47 -13.65 21.60
CA TRP A 71 -23.60 -14.68 20.60
C TRP A 71 -23.27 -16.05 21.21
N ASN A 72 -23.82 -17.13 20.65
CA ASN A 72 -23.40 -18.50 20.99
C ASN A 72 -22.08 -18.88 20.26
N LEU A 73 -21.15 -17.91 20.18
CA LEU A 73 -19.89 -17.97 19.48
C LEU A 73 -18.85 -17.16 20.26
N GLN A 74 -17.63 -17.68 20.32
CA GLN A 74 -16.50 -17.05 21.00
C GLN A 74 -15.27 -17.11 20.10
N PHE A 75 -14.46 -16.07 20.17
CA PHE A 75 -13.09 -16.12 19.70
C PHE A 75 -12.32 -17.22 20.45
N PRO A 76 -11.28 -17.79 19.83
CA PRO A 76 -10.20 -18.41 20.57
C PRO A 76 -9.76 -17.51 21.74
N GLY A 77 -9.68 -18.05 22.96
CA GLY A 77 -9.45 -17.26 24.18
C GLY A 77 -10.72 -16.86 24.95
N GLY A 78 -11.92 -17.12 24.41
CA GLY A 78 -13.19 -17.05 25.13
C GLY A 78 -13.93 -15.70 25.05
N LEU A 79 -13.37 -14.70 24.36
CA LEU A 79 -14.05 -13.43 24.11
C LEU A 79 -15.26 -13.65 23.20
N ASN A 80 -16.42 -13.05 23.51
CA ASN A 80 -17.64 -13.26 22.71
C ASN A 80 -17.52 -12.63 21.31
N MET A 81 -18.00 -13.29 20.25
CA MET A 81 -17.89 -12.75 18.89
C MET A 81 -18.81 -11.55 18.60
N ALA A 82 -19.77 -11.23 19.48
CA ALA A 82 -20.60 -10.03 19.32
C ALA A 82 -19.77 -8.73 19.27
N TYR A 83 -18.54 -8.71 19.80
CA TYR A 83 -17.65 -7.54 19.68
C TYR A 83 -17.20 -7.24 18.25
N ALA A 84 -17.24 -8.24 17.34
CA ALA A 84 -16.94 -8.03 15.93
C ALA A 84 -18.11 -7.52 15.09
N ASP A 85 -19.34 -7.59 15.62
CA ASP A 85 -20.54 -7.02 15.00
C ASP A 85 -20.64 -5.52 15.34
N CYS A 86 -19.71 -4.77 14.76
CA CYS A 86 -19.49 -3.36 15.03
C CYS A 86 -20.67 -2.49 14.58
N ASN A 87 -21.38 -2.86 13.51
CA ASN A 87 -22.59 -2.15 13.10
C ASN A 87 -23.86 -2.66 13.81
N GLY A 88 -23.85 -3.87 14.38
CA GLY A 88 -24.93 -4.42 15.20
C GLY A 88 -26.03 -5.11 14.43
N ASP A 89 -25.80 -5.43 13.15
CA ASP A 89 -26.81 -6.07 12.29
C ASP A 89 -26.88 -7.59 12.46
N GLY A 90 -26.01 -8.17 13.29
CA GLY A 90 -25.95 -9.60 13.54
C GLY A 90 -25.09 -10.38 12.56
N PHE A 91 -24.34 -9.75 11.65
CA PHE A 91 -23.52 -10.42 10.64
C PHE A 91 -22.19 -9.71 10.35
N VAL A 92 -21.08 -10.37 10.75
CA VAL A 92 -19.74 -9.79 10.59
C VAL A 92 -19.26 -9.84 9.13
N ASN A 93 -19.00 -8.68 8.55
CA ASN A 93 -18.47 -8.54 7.20
C ASN A 93 -17.52 -7.34 7.06
N TYR A 94 -16.82 -7.26 5.92
CA TYR A 94 -15.81 -6.22 5.70
C TYR A 94 -16.44 -4.83 5.61
N TYR A 95 -17.47 -4.68 4.78
CA TYR A 95 -17.98 -3.35 4.41
C TYR A 95 -18.61 -2.61 5.58
N PHE A 96 -19.35 -3.32 6.44
CA PHE A 96 -20.10 -2.69 7.51
C PHE A 96 -19.40 -2.74 8.86
N ASP A 97 -18.63 -3.78 9.18
CA ASP A 97 -17.99 -3.91 10.49
C ASP A 97 -16.57 -3.35 10.54
N ALA A 98 -15.84 -3.32 9.41
CA ALA A 98 -14.54 -2.66 9.39
C ALA A 98 -14.67 -1.14 9.37
N PHE A 99 -15.83 -0.61 8.96
CA PHE A 99 -16.06 0.83 8.88
C PHE A 99 -15.93 1.51 10.27
N PRO A 100 -16.57 1.02 11.35
CA PRO A 100 -16.32 1.53 12.69
C PRO A 100 -14.86 1.41 13.16
N VAL A 101 -14.15 0.32 12.80
CA VAL A 101 -12.70 0.21 13.10
C VAL A 101 -11.93 1.36 12.44
N TYR A 102 -12.31 1.75 11.22
CA TYR A 102 -11.68 2.85 10.49
C TYR A 102 -12.06 4.25 11.01
N THR A 103 -13.35 4.50 11.30
CA THR A 103 -13.84 5.81 11.74
C THR A 103 -13.46 6.10 13.18
N ASN A 104 -13.45 5.08 14.03
CA ASN A 104 -13.12 5.21 15.46
C ASN A 104 -11.64 4.91 15.75
N TYR A 105 -10.81 4.69 14.72
CA TYR A 105 -9.39 4.37 14.87
C TYR A 105 -8.66 5.37 15.78
N GLY A 106 -7.95 4.84 16.78
CA GLY A 106 -7.20 5.63 17.75
C GLY A 106 -8.03 6.16 18.91
N LEU A 107 -9.36 6.03 18.89
CA LEU A 107 -10.19 6.32 20.07
C LEU A 107 -9.96 5.29 21.17
N GLN A 108 -10.12 5.75 22.41
CA GLN A 108 -9.96 4.95 23.61
C GLN A 108 -11.11 5.20 24.58
N ARG A 109 -11.50 4.18 25.33
CA ARG A 109 -12.50 4.29 26.39
C ARG A 109 -11.95 5.19 27.51
N ALA A 110 -12.84 5.82 28.27
CA ALA A 110 -12.45 6.62 29.44
C ALA A 110 -11.83 5.79 30.58
N SER A 111 -12.06 4.47 30.59
CA SER A 111 -11.53 3.53 31.59
C SER A 111 -11.43 2.13 30.98
N ASN A 112 -10.74 1.22 31.67
CA ASN A 112 -10.54 -0.18 31.25
C ASN A 112 -9.82 -0.32 29.89
N VAL A 113 -8.85 0.56 29.64
CA VAL A 113 -7.94 0.44 28.50
C VAL A 113 -6.80 -0.50 28.90
N ILE A 114 -6.61 -1.56 28.13
CA ILE A 114 -5.51 -2.53 28.23
C ILE A 114 -4.69 -2.36 26.95
N PRO A 115 -3.60 -1.57 26.98
CA PRO A 115 -2.84 -1.29 25.76
C PRO A 115 -2.23 -2.55 25.14
N ASP A 116 -2.25 -2.61 23.82
CA ASP A 116 -1.55 -3.65 23.10
C ASP A 116 -0.03 -3.50 23.25
N THR A 117 0.62 -4.61 23.57
CA THR A 117 2.08 -4.68 23.65
C THR A 117 2.64 -5.21 22.34
N PHE A 118 3.55 -4.48 21.71
CA PHE A 118 4.28 -4.91 20.51
C PHE A 118 5.70 -5.28 20.90
N ILE A 119 6.02 -6.56 20.81
CA ILE A 119 7.37 -7.08 21.07
C ILE A 119 8.08 -7.17 19.72
N PRO A 120 9.20 -6.46 19.50
CA PRO A 120 9.94 -6.56 18.26
C PRO A 120 10.46 -7.97 18.04
N GLY A 121 10.32 -8.48 16.81
CA GLY A 121 10.97 -9.72 16.42
C GLY A 121 12.49 -9.58 16.30
N MET A 122 13.18 -10.71 16.42
CA MET A 122 14.64 -10.78 16.33
C MET A 122 15.07 -11.07 14.89
N SER A 123 15.77 -10.13 14.27
CA SER A 123 16.32 -10.30 12.92
C SER A 123 17.25 -11.53 12.85
N GLY A 124 17.08 -12.35 11.81
CA GLY A 124 17.80 -13.61 11.63
C GLY A 124 17.26 -14.79 12.44
N ILE A 125 16.21 -14.60 13.24
CA ILE A 125 15.49 -15.68 13.94
C ILE A 125 14.02 -15.68 13.55
N ASP A 126 13.36 -14.53 13.67
CA ASP A 126 11.96 -14.35 13.31
C ASP A 126 11.83 -13.98 11.83
N PRO A 127 10.72 -14.35 11.16
CA PRO A 127 10.52 -14.02 9.75
C PRO A 127 10.60 -12.50 9.55
N PRO A 128 11.32 -12.00 8.53
CA PRO A 128 11.39 -10.56 8.28
C PRO A 128 10.14 -10.06 7.55
N LEU A 129 9.70 -8.86 7.90
CA LEU A 129 8.77 -8.06 7.10
C LEU A 129 9.53 -6.83 6.59
N HIS A 130 9.64 -6.71 5.28
CA HIS A 130 10.46 -5.67 4.66
C HIS A 130 9.87 -5.20 3.33
N PHE A 131 10.40 -4.06 2.85
CA PHE A 131 10.19 -3.63 1.47
C PHE A 131 11.29 -4.21 0.58
N ASP A 132 10.96 -4.67 -0.62
CA ASP A 132 11.96 -5.09 -1.60
C ASP A 132 12.69 -3.87 -2.18
N ALA A 133 13.87 -3.57 -1.61
CA ALA A 133 14.70 -2.46 -2.05
C ALA A 133 15.20 -2.60 -3.49
N SER A 134 15.20 -3.81 -4.08
CA SER A 134 15.59 -4.01 -5.48
C SER A 134 14.60 -3.42 -6.48
N ALA A 135 13.36 -3.14 -6.04
CA ALA A 135 12.36 -2.46 -6.83
C ALA A 135 12.54 -0.92 -6.86
N LEU A 136 13.47 -0.37 -6.08
CA LEU A 136 13.77 1.07 -6.09
C LEU A 136 14.78 1.43 -7.19
N PRO A 137 14.60 2.59 -7.85
CA PRO A 137 15.69 3.19 -8.61
C PRO A 137 16.85 3.56 -7.67
N THR A 138 18.07 3.66 -8.22
CA THR A 138 19.26 4.06 -7.46
C THR A 138 19.07 5.39 -6.72
N PHE A 139 18.31 6.31 -7.32
CA PHE A 139 17.91 7.57 -6.72
C PHE A 139 16.43 7.85 -7.00
N VAL A 140 15.73 8.38 -6.00
CA VAL A 140 14.38 8.93 -6.18
C VAL A 140 14.44 10.45 -6.32
N GLN A 141 13.48 11.01 -7.05
CA GLN A 141 13.34 12.45 -7.24
C GLN A 141 12.18 13.01 -6.39
N ASN A 142 12.23 14.31 -6.08
CA ASN A 142 11.11 15.00 -5.44
C ASN A 142 9.87 14.96 -6.35
N GLY A 143 8.70 14.72 -5.78
CA GLY A 143 7.43 14.51 -6.50
C GLY A 143 7.27 13.13 -7.12
N GLN A 144 8.29 12.27 -7.08
CA GLN A 144 8.19 10.91 -7.61
C GLN A 144 7.31 10.03 -6.70
N THR A 145 6.39 9.29 -7.31
CA THR A 145 5.71 8.18 -6.67
C THR A 145 6.53 6.91 -6.84
N ILE A 146 6.84 6.23 -5.74
CA ILE A 146 7.51 4.92 -5.75
C ILE A 146 6.50 3.84 -5.39
N LYS A 147 6.57 2.70 -6.10
CA LYS A 147 5.79 1.49 -5.81
C LYS A 147 6.77 0.37 -5.44
N ILE A 148 6.62 -0.17 -4.23
CA ILE A 148 7.60 -1.11 -3.66
C ILE A 148 6.88 -2.37 -3.17
N PRO A 149 7.34 -3.58 -3.53
CA PRO A 149 6.82 -4.82 -2.98
C PRO A 149 7.01 -4.87 -1.45
N ILE A 150 6.03 -5.44 -0.76
CA ILE A 150 6.09 -5.82 0.65
C ILE A 150 6.31 -7.33 0.68
N GLU A 151 7.40 -7.74 1.33
CA GLU A 151 7.84 -9.13 1.40
C GLU A 151 7.78 -9.61 2.86
N LEU A 152 7.27 -10.82 3.07
CA LEU A 152 7.21 -11.47 4.38
C LEU A 152 7.94 -12.82 4.33
N GLY A 153 8.83 -13.06 5.29
CA GLY A 153 9.62 -14.28 5.36
C GLY A 153 10.72 -14.36 4.31
N THR A 154 11.60 -15.35 4.46
CA THR A 154 12.56 -15.78 3.44
C THR A 154 12.51 -17.29 3.26
N ALA A 155 13.27 -17.83 2.30
CA ALA A 155 13.40 -19.27 2.15
C ALA A 155 14.00 -19.95 3.40
N ASP A 156 14.90 -19.25 4.10
CA ASP A 156 15.56 -19.76 5.31
C ASP A 156 14.71 -19.56 6.58
N ILE A 157 13.92 -18.49 6.61
CA ILE A 157 13.05 -18.13 7.74
C ILE A 157 11.65 -17.78 7.20
N PRO A 158 10.86 -18.79 6.81
CA PRO A 158 9.51 -18.57 6.30
C PRO A 158 8.58 -18.11 7.43
N ALA A 159 7.49 -17.43 7.07
CA ALA A 159 6.40 -17.19 8.00
C ALA A 159 5.56 -18.46 8.13
N GLU A 160 5.24 -18.83 9.37
CA GLU A 160 4.43 -19.99 9.72
C GLU A 160 3.11 -19.55 10.36
N ASP A 161 2.06 -20.33 10.13
CA ASP A 161 0.71 -20.16 10.66
C ASP A 161 0.12 -18.77 10.41
N PHE A 162 0.46 -18.15 9.27
CA PHE A 162 -0.06 -16.85 8.88
C PHE A 162 -1.58 -16.91 8.70
N TYR A 163 -2.30 -16.12 9.49
CA TYR A 163 -3.71 -15.80 9.25
C TYR A 163 -3.92 -14.29 9.07
N GLY A 164 -3.20 -13.46 9.80
CA GLY A 164 -3.16 -12.02 9.57
C GLY A 164 -1.89 -11.37 10.09
N ILE A 165 -1.66 -10.13 9.71
CA ILE A 165 -0.52 -9.32 10.15
C ILE A 165 -0.95 -7.87 10.30
N ALA A 166 -0.50 -7.25 11.39
CA ALA A 166 -0.59 -5.83 11.63
C ALA A 166 0.83 -5.27 11.79
N PHE A 167 1.09 -4.10 11.21
CA PHE A 167 2.37 -3.41 11.32
C PHE A 167 2.20 -1.90 11.12
N SER A 168 3.19 -1.14 11.58
CA SER A 168 3.28 0.29 11.37
C SER A 168 4.43 0.61 10.43
N VAL A 169 4.18 1.52 9.49
CA VAL A 169 5.20 2.13 8.64
C VAL A 169 5.42 3.56 9.11
N ASN A 170 6.65 3.86 9.51
CA ASN A 170 7.08 5.17 9.95
C ASN A 170 7.99 5.83 8.94
N ALA A 171 7.73 7.10 8.64
CA ALA A 171 8.57 7.94 7.79
C ALA A 171 8.46 9.40 8.20
N ASN A 172 9.49 10.20 7.90
CA ASN A 172 9.44 11.64 8.14
C ASN A 172 8.40 12.29 7.20
N PRO A 173 7.35 12.97 7.72
CA PRO A 173 6.32 13.60 6.89
C PRO A 173 6.82 14.79 6.08
N SER A 174 8.02 15.32 6.36
CA SER A 174 8.67 16.32 5.51
C SER A 174 9.37 15.71 4.29
N HIS A 175 9.49 14.37 4.24
CA HIS A 175 10.19 13.66 3.17
C HIS A 175 9.23 12.81 2.33
N ILE A 176 8.20 12.23 2.96
CA ILE A 176 7.22 11.35 2.33
C ILE A 176 5.81 11.82 2.69
N ASP A 177 4.95 12.00 1.69
CA ASP A 177 3.55 12.35 1.91
C ASP A 177 2.76 11.11 2.34
N LEU A 178 2.71 10.88 3.65
CA LEU A 178 1.95 9.77 4.23
C LEU A 178 0.43 9.94 4.11
N ASN A 179 -0.09 11.10 3.68
CA ASN A 179 -1.53 11.20 3.34
C ASN A 179 -1.86 10.49 2.03
N GLN A 180 -0.86 10.33 1.15
CA GLN A 180 -0.99 9.63 -0.13
C GLN A 180 -0.37 8.23 -0.10
N ALA A 181 0.13 7.78 1.06
CA ALA A 181 0.62 6.43 1.21
C ALA A 181 -0.52 5.44 1.01
N THR A 182 -0.33 4.47 0.12
CA THR A 182 -1.30 3.40 -0.11
C THR A 182 -0.66 2.04 0.10
N PHE A 183 -1.47 1.10 0.58
CA PHE A 183 -1.07 -0.29 0.80
C PHE A 183 -2.08 -1.18 0.10
N ASN A 184 -1.60 -1.95 -0.87
CA ASN A 184 -2.44 -2.72 -1.75
C ASN A 184 -2.04 -4.20 -1.70
N PHE A 185 -3.01 -5.01 -1.28
CA PHE A 185 -2.86 -6.46 -1.21
C PHE A 185 -3.72 -7.18 -2.27
N ALA A 186 -4.34 -6.48 -3.22
CA ALA A 186 -5.33 -7.02 -4.18
C ALA A 186 -4.79 -8.09 -5.15
N GLU A 187 -3.47 -8.19 -5.34
CA GLU A 187 -2.88 -9.29 -6.11
C GLU A 187 -2.92 -10.61 -5.33
N LEU A 188 -2.98 -11.73 -6.05
CA LEU A 188 -2.86 -13.05 -5.43
C LEU A 188 -1.40 -13.28 -5.00
N SER A 189 -1.24 -13.84 -3.80
CA SER A 189 0.06 -14.22 -3.27
C SER A 189 -0.05 -15.52 -2.45
N TRP A 190 1.06 -15.96 -1.86
CA TRP A 190 1.08 -17.18 -1.03
C TRP A 190 0.16 -17.08 0.20
N ILE A 191 -0.08 -15.86 0.73
CA ILE A 191 -1.00 -15.64 1.85
C ILE A 191 -2.47 -15.60 1.43
N ASN A 192 -2.81 -15.56 0.14
CA ASN A 192 -4.19 -15.36 -0.32
C ASN A 192 -4.48 -15.92 -1.74
N PRO A 193 -4.12 -17.17 -2.03
CA PRO A 193 -4.24 -17.70 -3.39
C PRO A 193 -5.68 -17.75 -3.91
N ASP A 194 -6.68 -17.72 -3.00
CA ASP A 194 -8.10 -17.86 -3.30
C ASP A 194 -8.86 -16.53 -3.14
N ASN A 195 -8.14 -15.39 -3.13
CA ASN A 195 -8.69 -14.04 -2.93
C ASN A 195 -9.42 -13.85 -1.59
N ASP A 196 -9.00 -14.59 -0.58
CA ASP A 196 -9.61 -14.80 0.73
C ASP A 196 -9.01 -13.89 1.81
N ARG A 197 -9.04 -12.58 1.58
CA ARG A 197 -8.49 -11.60 2.53
C ARG A 197 -9.26 -10.28 2.54
N ILE A 198 -9.00 -9.52 3.59
CA ILE A 198 -9.37 -8.11 3.73
C ILE A 198 -8.15 -7.36 4.27
N TRP A 199 -8.04 -6.07 3.97
CA TRP A 199 -6.97 -5.22 4.48
C TRP A 199 -7.46 -3.81 4.76
N MET A 200 -6.73 -3.10 5.59
CA MET A 200 -6.91 -1.68 5.83
C MET A 200 -5.57 -1.00 6.02
N SER A 201 -5.56 0.31 5.80
CA SER A 201 -4.47 1.19 6.20
C SER A 201 -5.04 2.46 6.80
N LYS A 202 -4.45 2.96 7.88
CA LYS A 202 -4.84 4.21 8.52
C LYS A 202 -3.61 5.03 8.83
N LYS A 203 -3.59 6.29 8.39
CA LYS A 203 -2.63 7.27 8.92
C LYS A 203 -2.95 7.56 10.38
N ALA A 204 -2.27 6.88 11.29
CA ALA A 204 -2.50 6.93 12.72
C ALA A 204 -1.85 8.17 13.36
N GLN A 205 -0.72 8.61 12.81
CA GLN A 205 0.00 9.82 13.23
C GLN A 205 0.58 10.53 11.99
N PRO A 206 1.04 11.79 12.10
CA PRO A 206 1.63 12.49 10.96
C PRO A 206 2.76 11.72 10.26
N ASN A 207 3.56 10.99 11.03
CA ASN A 207 4.72 10.21 10.61
C ASN A 207 4.48 8.69 10.55
N ARG A 208 3.24 8.21 10.78
CA ARG A 208 2.95 6.78 10.92
C ARG A 208 1.65 6.35 10.23
N VAL A 209 1.75 5.29 9.42
CA VAL A 209 0.60 4.58 8.86
C VAL A 209 0.56 3.17 9.44
N ASP A 210 -0.56 2.81 10.04
CA ASP A 210 -0.81 1.46 10.56
C ASP A 210 -1.54 0.66 9.48
N VAL A 211 -1.12 -0.57 9.26
CA VAL A 211 -1.60 -1.46 8.20
C VAL A 211 -2.05 -2.78 8.84
N GLY A 212 -3.21 -3.27 8.42
CA GLY A 212 -3.73 -4.57 8.82
C GLY A 212 -4.13 -5.39 7.60
N LEU A 213 -3.78 -6.66 7.59
CA LEU A 213 -4.11 -7.61 6.54
C LEU A 213 -4.49 -8.93 7.19
N VAL A 214 -5.64 -9.49 6.83
CA VAL A 214 -6.11 -10.73 7.44
C VAL A 214 -6.89 -11.58 6.45
N ARG A 215 -6.71 -12.90 6.55
CA ARG A 215 -7.47 -13.90 5.81
C ARG A 215 -8.90 -14.00 6.33
N THR A 216 -9.81 -14.53 5.51
CA THR A 216 -11.24 -14.62 5.84
C THR A 216 -11.82 -16.03 5.68
N ASP A 217 -10.98 -17.02 5.35
CA ASP A 217 -11.38 -18.39 5.06
C ASP A 217 -11.16 -19.38 6.22
N ARG A 218 -10.60 -18.91 7.35
CA ARG A 218 -10.22 -19.71 8.53
C ARG A 218 -9.10 -20.73 8.28
N ASN A 219 -8.39 -20.66 7.16
CA ASN A 219 -7.21 -21.49 6.91
C ASN A 219 -5.96 -20.63 7.06
N GLN A 220 -4.98 -21.08 7.85
CA GLN A 220 -3.68 -20.43 7.95
C GLN A 220 -2.73 -20.94 6.85
N ARG A 221 -1.68 -20.19 6.55
CA ARG A 221 -0.69 -20.53 5.51
C ARG A 221 0.73 -20.42 6.05
N ASN A 222 1.60 -21.23 5.46
CA ASN A 222 3.04 -21.14 5.65
C ASN A 222 3.66 -20.74 4.31
N GLY A 223 4.66 -19.87 4.33
CA GLY A 223 5.31 -19.43 3.10
C GLY A 223 6.20 -18.23 3.31
N TYR A 224 6.70 -17.72 2.19
CA TYR A 224 7.53 -16.53 2.15
C TYR A 224 7.39 -15.82 0.79
N GLY A 225 7.79 -14.56 0.76
CA GLY A 225 7.81 -13.71 -0.42
C GLY A 225 6.71 -12.64 -0.40
N ARG A 226 6.44 -12.08 -1.58
CA ARG A 226 5.58 -10.90 -1.74
C ARG A 226 4.19 -11.15 -1.18
N ILE A 227 3.71 -10.21 -0.38
CA ILE A 227 2.34 -10.19 0.14
C ILE A 227 1.52 -9.03 -0.44
N GLY A 228 2.16 -7.95 -0.91
CA GLY A 228 1.48 -6.80 -1.48
C GLY A 228 2.45 -5.72 -1.96
N TYR A 229 1.93 -4.51 -2.14
CA TYR A 229 2.70 -3.32 -2.52
C TYR A 229 2.36 -2.15 -1.62
N ALA A 230 3.37 -1.31 -1.36
CA ALA A 230 3.17 0.04 -0.87
C ALA A 230 3.49 1.06 -1.97
N GLU A 231 2.74 2.16 -2.00
CA GLU A 231 3.05 3.32 -2.83
C GLU A 231 3.24 4.55 -1.96
N PHE A 232 4.32 5.29 -2.20
CA PHE A 232 4.67 6.51 -1.47
C PHE A 232 4.97 7.64 -2.43
N VAL A 233 4.58 8.87 -2.07
CA VAL A 233 4.97 10.09 -2.80
C VAL A 233 6.10 10.77 -2.05
N ILE A 234 7.23 10.97 -2.73
CA ILE A 234 8.39 11.69 -2.18
C ILE A 234 8.12 13.20 -2.28
N ILE A 235 8.25 13.92 -1.17
CA ILE A 235 7.96 15.37 -1.08
C ILE A 235 9.12 16.18 -0.46
N VAL A 236 10.33 15.66 -0.60
CA VAL A 236 11.54 16.24 -0.02
C VAL A 236 11.81 17.63 -0.58
N ASP A 237 11.91 18.63 0.31
CA ASP A 237 12.45 19.94 -0.04
C ASP A 237 13.98 19.90 0.13
N VAL A 238 14.70 20.08 -0.99
CA VAL A 238 16.16 20.11 -1.16
C VAL A 238 16.97 19.40 -0.05
N ILE A 239 17.23 18.10 -0.22
CA ILE A 239 18.20 17.39 0.63
C ILE A 239 19.29 16.77 -0.25
N VAL A 240 20.50 17.28 -0.12
CA VAL A 240 21.69 16.75 -0.79
C VAL A 240 22.24 15.56 0.02
N ASN A 241 22.34 14.39 -0.61
CA ASN A 241 23.05 13.20 -0.10
C ASN A 241 22.56 12.63 1.25
N GLN A 242 21.25 12.60 1.49
CA GLN A 242 20.69 11.94 2.67
C GLN A 242 19.88 10.71 2.27
N GLN A 243 20.06 9.62 3.04
CA GLN A 243 19.17 8.47 2.98
C GLN A 243 17.93 8.73 3.84
N ILE A 244 16.75 8.47 3.29
CA ILE A 244 15.48 8.60 3.99
C ILE A 244 15.09 7.22 4.52
N PRO A 245 15.02 7.04 5.85
CA PRO A 245 14.53 5.79 6.42
C PRO A 245 13.00 5.71 6.30
N VAL A 246 12.52 4.55 5.87
CA VAL A 246 11.13 4.12 6.01
C VAL A 246 11.16 2.84 6.84
N VAL A 247 10.65 2.93 8.06
CA VAL A 247 10.81 1.90 9.09
C VAL A 247 9.52 1.11 9.22
N MET A 248 9.59 -0.22 9.09
CA MET A 248 8.53 -1.12 9.52
C MET A 248 8.76 -1.55 10.96
N GLU A 249 7.77 -1.31 11.83
CA GLU A 249 7.83 -1.68 13.24
C GLU A 249 6.42 -2.03 13.77
N GLN A 250 6.33 -2.30 15.07
CA GLN A 250 5.06 -2.71 15.72
C GLN A 250 4.38 -3.87 14.99
N VAL A 251 5.18 -4.84 14.55
CA VAL A 251 4.70 -5.97 13.77
C VAL A 251 4.15 -7.05 14.69
N LYS A 252 2.93 -7.51 14.41
CA LYS A 252 2.34 -8.72 14.99
C LYS A 252 1.77 -9.57 13.86
N MET A 253 2.19 -10.81 13.79
CA MET A 253 1.50 -11.83 13.00
C MET A 253 0.55 -12.60 13.91
N MET A 254 -0.62 -12.96 13.39
CA MET A 254 -1.68 -13.64 14.10
C MET A 254 -2.01 -14.95 13.38
N ASP A 255 -2.17 -16.03 14.12
CA ASP A 255 -2.65 -17.32 13.61
C ASP A 255 -4.20 -17.37 13.57
N LYS A 256 -4.77 -18.48 13.06
CA LYS A 256 -6.24 -18.64 13.00
C LYS A 256 -6.88 -18.83 14.39
N PHE A 257 -6.06 -19.03 15.42
CA PHE A 257 -6.46 -19.18 16.81
C PHE A 257 -6.26 -17.87 17.59
N GLY A 258 -5.98 -16.74 16.93
CA GLY A 258 -5.79 -15.45 17.59
C GLY A 258 -4.50 -15.34 18.41
N ASN A 259 -3.58 -16.31 18.32
CA ASN A 259 -2.28 -16.20 18.96
C ASN A 259 -1.36 -15.31 18.14
N TYR A 260 -0.55 -14.52 18.83
CA TYR A 260 0.41 -13.62 18.20
C TYR A 260 1.82 -14.21 18.20
N SER A 261 2.52 -14.03 17.08
CA SER A 261 3.95 -14.32 16.92
C SER A 261 4.72 -13.05 16.55
N THR A 262 6.01 -13.04 16.88
CA THR A 262 6.91 -11.93 16.55
C THR A 262 7.37 -12.03 15.10
N VAL A 263 7.59 -10.87 14.49
CA VAL A 263 8.09 -10.71 13.12
C VAL A 263 9.13 -9.59 13.18
N ALA A 264 10.26 -9.80 12.52
CA ALA A 264 11.33 -8.80 12.49
C ALA A 264 10.99 -7.73 11.45
N GLY A 265 10.64 -6.53 11.91
CA GLY A 265 10.51 -5.37 11.02
C GLY A 265 11.86 -4.89 10.51
N ASP A 266 11.87 -4.28 9.33
CA ASP A 266 13.09 -3.78 8.67
C ASP A 266 13.00 -2.28 8.35
N THR A 267 14.14 -1.67 8.04
CA THR A 267 14.25 -0.28 7.58
C THR A 267 14.70 -0.23 6.13
N LEU A 268 13.84 0.31 5.27
CA LEU A 268 14.18 0.67 3.91
C LEU A 268 14.90 2.02 3.89
N TRP A 269 16.05 2.08 3.22
CA TRP A 269 16.80 3.31 3.02
C TRP A 269 16.63 3.79 1.58
N ILE A 270 15.96 4.93 1.41
CA ILE A 270 15.73 5.54 0.10
C ILE A 270 16.81 6.60 -0.16
N ASN A 271 17.56 6.44 -1.24
CA ASN A 271 18.53 7.44 -1.67
C ASN A 271 17.84 8.52 -2.50
N VAL A 272 17.95 9.78 -2.11
CA VAL A 272 17.44 10.91 -2.89
C VAL A 272 18.52 11.43 -3.81
N ALA A 273 18.16 11.76 -5.06
CA ALA A 273 19.08 12.41 -5.97
C ALA A 273 19.54 13.77 -5.38
N PRO A 274 20.86 14.05 -5.29
CA PRO A 274 21.32 15.41 -5.04
C PRO A 274 20.82 16.33 -6.17
N GLU A 275 20.61 17.62 -5.88
CA GLU A 275 20.18 18.61 -6.89
C GLU A 275 21.10 18.65 -8.13
N SER A 276 22.36 18.23 -8.00
CA SER A 276 23.32 18.10 -9.10
C SER A 276 23.15 16.83 -9.96
N LEU A 277 22.35 15.85 -9.54
CA LEU A 277 21.97 14.66 -10.31
C LEU A 277 20.56 14.78 -10.90
N ALA A 278 19.74 15.74 -10.44
CA ALA A 278 18.54 16.19 -11.17
C ALA A 278 18.87 16.86 -12.52
N SER A 279 20.16 17.14 -12.77
CA SER A 279 20.70 17.60 -14.04
C SER A 279 21.53 16.55 -14.80
N SER A 280 21.45 15.27 -14.42
CA SER A 280 22.17 14.19 -15.09
C SER A 280 21.31 12.97 -15.42
N GLU A 281 20.06 13.16 -15.82
CA GLU A 281 19.64 12.41 -16.98
C GLU A 281 20.24 13.11 -18.20
N ASN A 282 20.93 12.33 -19.03
CA ASN A 282 21.17 12.60 -20.44
C ASN A 282 19.85 12.76 -21.23
N ALA A 283 18.83 13.43 -20.70
CA ALA A 283 18.04 14.31 -21.52
C ALA A 283 19.02 15.42 -21.92
N LEU A 284 19.65 15.25 -23.08
CA LEU A 284 20.08 16.41 -23.87
C LEU A 284 18.96 17.43 -23.68
N LYS A 285 19.24 18.55 -22.99
CA LYS A 285 18.33 19.70 -22.97
C LYS A 285 18.09 19.95 -24.43
N SER A 286 16.99 19.41 -24.96
CA SER A 286 16.65 19.58 -26.35
C SER A 286 16.41 21.07 -26.41
N PRO A 287 17.28 21.84 -27.09
CA PRO A 287 17.09 23.27 -27.12
C PRO A 287 15.68 23.52 -27.63
N SER A 288 14.99 24.51 -27.06
CA SER A 288 13.73 24.96 -27.63
C SER A 288 13.93 25.15 -29.13
N LEU A 289 13.13 24.44 -29.93
CA LEU A 289 13.24 24.39 -31.38
C LEU A 289 11.89 24.79 -31.96
N GLU A 290 11.88 25.89 -32.69
CA GLU A 290 10.72 26.39 -33.43
C GLU A 290 11.04 26.30 -34.92
N ILE A 291 10.14 25.68 -35.69
CA ILE A 291 10.24 25.58 -37.15
C ILE A 291 8.97 26.13 -37.75
N TYR A 292 9.08 27.14 -38.61
CA TYR A 292 7.94 27.75 -39.26
C TYR A 292 8.27 28.24 -40.69
N PRO A 293 7.31 28.27 -41.61
CA PRO A 293 5.93 27.81 -41.42
C PRO A 293 5.83 26.28 -41.37
N ASN A 294 4.77 25.77 -40.77
CA ASN A 294 4.38 24.37 -40.83
C ASN A 294 2.85 24.34 -41.04
N PRO A 295 2.33 23.98 -42.24
CA PRO A 295 3.06 23.41 -43.38
C PRO A 295 4.08 24.36 -44.03
N ALA A 296 5.20 23.82 -44.51
CA ALA A 296 6.24 24.51 -45.26
C ALA A 296 6.09 24.25 -46.76
N SER A 297 6.45 25.24 -47.57
CA SER A 297 6.51 25.11 -49.04
C SER A 297 7.97 24.97 -49.47
N ASP A 298 8.62 26.06 -49.86
CA ASP A 298 10.00 25.99 -50.37
C ASP A 298 11.08 26.34 -49.34
N GLN A 299 10.69 26.96 -48.22
CA GLN A 299 11.64 27.39 -47.20
C GLN A 299 11.09 27.29 -45.77
N VAL A 300 11.99 27.17 -44.82
CA VAL A 300 11.71 27.12 -43.39
C VAL A 300 12.65 28.02 -42.62
N MET A 301 12.11 28.64 -41.57
CA MET A 301 12.87 29.29 -40.53
C MET A 301 12.99 28.35 -39.36
N ILE A 302 14.22 28.16 -38.88
CA ILE A 302 14.54 27.37 -37.70
C ILE A 302 15.10 28.32 -36.64
N LYS A 303 14.47 28.37 -35.47
CA LYS A 303 14.99 29.05 -34.29
C LYS A 303 15.31 28.04 -33.20
N SER A 304 16.46 28.20 -32.58
CA SER A 304 16.90 27.36 -31.48
C SER A 304 17.45 28.20 -30.32
N SER A 305 17.24 27.74 -29.08
CA SER A 305 17.92 28.33 -27.91
C SER A 305 19.40 27.94 -27.79
N ALA A 306 19.93 27.11 -28.69
CA ALA A 306 21.33 26.76 -28.77
C ALA A 306 21.82 26.76 -30.22
N SER A 307 23.10 27.06 -30.41
CA SER A 307 23.68 27.23 -31.74
C SER A 307 23.60 25.95 -32.58
N ILE A 308 23.03 26.07 -33.76
CA ILE A 308 22.74 24.97 -34.68
C ILE A 308 24.03 24.57 -35.43
N ASN A 309 24.34 23.28 -35.43
CA ASN A 309 25.49 22.69 -36.12
C ASN A 309 25.06 21.94 -37.39
N GLU A 310 23.96 21.19 -37.30
CA GLU A 310 23.50 20.31 -38.38
C GLU A 310 21.96 20.25 -38.39
N ILE A 311 21.39 20.17 -39.58
CA ILE A 311 19.97 19.95 -39.81
C ILE A 311 19.81 18.75 -40.74
N GLN A 312 18.90 17.84 -40.40
CA GLN A 312 18.57 16.64 -41.16
C GLN A 312 17.05 16.58 -41.38
N LEU A 313 16.64 16.29 -42.62
CA LEU A 313 15.26 15.96 -42.96
C LEU A 313 15.13 14.45 -43.05
N ILE A 314 14.21 13.88 -42.29
CA ILE A 314 14.02 12.43 -42.17
C ILE A 314 12.59 12.08 -42.58
N ASP A 315 12.41 11.02 -43.36
CA ASP A 315 11.08 10.50 -43.67
C ASP A 315 10.46 9.72 -42.49
N LEU A 316 9.22 9.24 -42.65
CA LEU A 316 8.52 8.47 -41.62
C LEU A 316 9.09 7.05 -41.40
N LEU A 317 9.92 6.56 -42.31
CA LEU A 317 10.61 5.27 -42.19
C LEU A 317 11.97 5.42 -41.47
N GLY A 318 12.37 6.65 -41.13
CA GLY A 318 13.63 6.94 -40.45
C GLY A 318 14.82 7.16 -41.39
N GLN A 319 14.59 7.23 -42.70
CA GLN A 319 15.65 7.48 -43.69
C GLN A 319 15.97 8.98 -43.75
N VAL A 320 17.26 9.32 -43.65
CA VAL A 320 17.73 10.70 -43.87
C VAL A 320 17.66 11.02 -45.35
N ILE A 321 16.76 11.94 -45.72
CA ILE A 321 16.52 12.39 -47.10
C ILE A 321 17.43 13.56 -47.46
N TRP A 322 17.80 14.39 -46.48
CA TRP A 322 18.63 15.56 -46.70
C TRP A 322 19.38 15.97 -45.44
N THR A 323 20.54 16.61 -45.60
CA THR A 323 21.40 17.09 -44.51
C THR A 323 22.05 18.42 -44.89
N GLN A 324 22.09 19.36 -43.94
CA GLN A 324 22.71 20.67 -44.08
C GLN A 324 23.54 21.00 -42.84
N GLN A 325 24.78 21.42 -43.06
CA GLN A 325 25.64 21.95 -42.00
C GLN A 325 25.35 23.44 -41.78
N ALA A 326 25.41 23.89 -40.52
CA ALA A 326 25.15 25.27 -40.11
C ALA A 326 26.34 25.83 -39.31
N ALA A 327 26.62 27.12 -39.49
CA ALA A 327 27.76 27.80 -38.88
C ALA A 327 27.47 28.30 -37.46
N ARG A 328 26.99 27.42 -36.55
CA ARG A 328 26.71 27.75 -35.14
C ARG A 328 25.86 29.01 -34.96
N GLN A 329 24.68 29.03 -35.57
CA GLN A 329 23.72 30.13 -35.45
C GLN A 329 22.51 29.70 -34.63
N ASP A 330 21.94 30.62 -33.85
CA ASP A 330 20.74 30.35 -33.03
C ASP A 330 19.44 30.49 -33.84
N TRP A 331 19.54 31.00 -35.08
CA TRP A 331 18.45 31.01 -36.06
C TRP A 331 19.01 30.86 -37.48
N LEU A 332 18.25 30.24 -38.37
CA LEU A 332 18.64 30.02 -39.77
C LEU A 332 17.41 29.92 -40.68
N GLU A 333 17.49 30.54 -41.85
CA GLU A 333 16.54 30.37 -42.95
C GLU A 333 17.11 29.36 -43.96
N LEU A 334 16.31 28.38 -44.35
CA LEU A 334 16.73 27.26 -45.21
C LEU A 334 15.75 27.04 -46.34
N ALA A 335 16.27 26.92 -47.56
CA ALA A 335 15.54 26.33 -48.66
C ALA A 335 15.45 24.81 -48.47
N LEU A 336 14.25 24.25 -48.61
CA LEU A 336 14.03 22.81 -48.53
C LEU A 336 14.44 22.13 -49.85
N PRO A 337 14.94 20.88 -49.81
CA PRO A 337 15.14 20.09 -51.01
C PRO A 337 13.80 19.81 -51.71
N ALA A 338 13.83 19.59 -53.03
CA ALA A 338 12.65 19.13 -53.76
C ALA A 338 12.28 17.71 -53.32
N VAL A 339 11.29 17.59 -52.43
CA VAL A 339 10.79 16.32 -51.88
C VAL A 339 9.28 16.22 -52.09
N PRO A 340 8.70 15.01 -52.17
CA PRO A 340 7.26 14.86 -52.33
C PRO A 340 6.48 15.53 -51.19
N ASN A 341 5.28 16.04 -51.50
CA ASN A 341 4.36 16.56 -50.50
C ASN A 341 4.05 15.47 -49.46
N GLY A 342 4.22 15.78 -48.17
CA GLY A 342 4.16 14.75 -47.13
C GLY A 342 4.59 15.21 -45.75
N LEU A 343 4.64 14.26 -44.82
CA LEU A 343 5.03 14.46 -43.43
C LEU A 343 6.46 13.99 -43.21
N TYR A 344 7.29 14.82 -42.58
CA TYR A 344 8.70 14.56 -42.33
C TYR A 344 9.07 14.91 -40.88
N LEU A 345 10.23 14.43 -40.45
CA LEU A 345 10.88 14.79 -39.18
C LEU A 345 12.09 15.68 -39.43
N MET A 346 11.97 16.90 -38.90
CA MET A 346 12.95 17.95 -38.66
C MET A 346 13.98 17.64 -37.58
N LYS A 347 15.13 16.99 -37.83
CA LYS A 347 16.14 16.76 -36.79
C LYS A 347 17.23 17.83 -36.83
N VAL A 348 17.47 18.52 -35.72
CA VAL A 348 18.42 19.63 -35.61
C VAL A 348 19.44 19.31 -34.51
N GLY A 349 20.70 19.14 -34.91
CA GLY A 349 21.84 19.02 -34.01
C GLY A 349 22.39 20.40 -33.65
N THR A 350 22.55 20.66 -32.37
CA THR A 350 23.05 21.93 -31.82
C THR A 350 24.26 21.69 -30.91
N THR A 351 24.83 22.77 -30.38
CA THR A 351 25.90 22.71 -29.37
C THR A 351 25.45 22.13 -28.02
N GLN A 352 24.14 22.08 -27.75
CA GLN A 352 23.57 21.56 -26.50
C GLN A 352 22.82 20.22 -26.65
N GLY A 353 22.67 19.73 -27.88
CA GLY A 353 22.12 18.40 -28.15
C GLY A 353 21.31 18.31 -29.43
N ILE A 354 20.40 17.34 -29.52
CA ILE A 354 19.58 17.11 -30.70
C ILE A 354 18.13 17.44 -30.35
N ALA A 355 17.45 18.21 -31.20
CA ALA A 355 16.01 18.46 -31.12
C ALA A 355 15.32 17.99 -32.40
N CYS A 356 14.14 17.36 -32.26
CA CYS A 356 13.33 16.89 -33.38
C CYS A 356 11.97 17.60 -33.42
N ARG A 357 11.48 17.97 -34.61
CA ARG A 357 10.14 18.51 -34.84
C ARG A 357 9.51 17.91 -36.08
N ARG A 358 8.20 17.66 -36.01
CA ARG A 358 7.44 17.21 -37.18
C ARG A 358 7.14 18.40 -38.10
N ILE A 359 7.35 18.22 -39.40
CA ILE A 359 7.07 19.22 -40.43
C ILE A 359 6.28 18.62 -41.58
N GLN A 360 5.27 19.34 -42.05
CA GLN A 360 4.49 19.01 -43.24
C GLN A 360 5.02 19.83 -44.42
N ILE A 361 5.37 19.21 -45.54
CA ILE A 361 5.85 19.88 -46.76
C ILE A 361 4.75 19.83 -47.83
N GLN A 362 4.46 20.99 -48.41
CA GLN A 362 3.44 21.23 -49.44
C GLN A 362 3.95 22.28 -50.45
N HIS A 363 4.44 21.83 -51.61
CA HIS A 363 4.81 22.69 -52.74
C HIS A 363 3.59 23.22 -53.50
#